data_AF-A0A845R6Q1-F1
#
_entry.id   AF-A0A845R6Q1-F1
#
_cell.length_a   1.000
_cell.length_b   1.000
_cell.length_c   1.000
_cell.angle_alpha   90.00
_cell.angle_beta   90.00
_cell.angle_gamma   90.00
#
_symmetry.space_group_name_H-M   'P 1'
#
loop_
_entity.id
_entity.type
_entity.pdbx_description
1 polymer ?
#
loop_
_entity_poly.entity_id
_entity_poly.type
_entity_poly.pdbx_seq_one_letter_code
_entity_poly.pdbx_strand_id
1 'polypeptide(L)'
;MPAVPVTSGLRDMPPVPQDQLPLFFAPFFALLGVLGLALVGWELPAILLLFSAGEPSALVLLRAYWTGRMTFSVLALLSPLLFLGLTLLLYWLTARRLDPEIRKQNRLAPFILMPFLLPFIGILMWAALVPGGTCAFCDEIAADIQQIEAGETQWMTVFISGQSHPDPLFTDQPEGWQVTRRTIFSPGDGWGGITLRFPEALESTLDPEGFVVIGRAYDQSWDGVQWYEVSYTSNFQLVVEITPVER
;
A
#
# COMPACT_ATOMS: atom_id res chain seq x y z
N MET A 1 82.77 28.99 1.90
CA MET A 1 81.70 28.49 1.02
C MET A 1 80.37 28.83 1.68
N PRO A 2 79.53 29.68 1.08
CA PRO A 2 78.21 29.98 1.63
C PRO A 2 77.26 28.82 1.36
N ALA A 3 76.48 28.43 2.37
CA ALA A 3 75.44 27.43 2.23
C ALA A 3 74.28 28.01 1.40
N VAL A 4 73.97 27.35 0.29
CA VAL A 4 72.79 27.64 -0.54
C VAL A 4 71.56 27.11 0.20
N PRO A 5 70.49 27.90 0.42
CA PRO A 5 69.26 27.37 0.97
C PRO A 5 68.54 26.56 -0.12
N VAL A 6 68.35 25.26 0.13
CA VAL A 6 67.53 24.40 -0.71
C VAL A 6 66.08 24.87 -0.62
N THR A 7 65.52 25.09 -1.80
CA THR A 7 64.26 25.74 -2.08
C THR A 7 63.05 24.99 -1.52
N SER A 8 62.18 25.79 -0.93
CA SER A 8 60.76 25.56 -0.66
C SER A 8 60.00 25.22 -1.95
N GLY A 9 59.94 23.93 -2.31
CA GLY A 9 59.28 23.48 -3.55
C GLY A 9 58.05 22.60 -3.39
N LEU A 10 57.67 22.22 -2.16
CA LEU A 10 56.64 21.19 -1.95
C LEU A 10 55.37 21.66 -1.22
N ARG A 11 55.24 22.97 -0.94
CA ARG A 11 54.08 23.53 -0.21
C ARG A 11 53.02 24.22 -1.08
N ASP A 12 53.30 24.45 -2.36
CA ASP A 12 52.40 25.20 -3.25
C ASP A 12 51.80 24.34 -4.38
N MET A 13 51.54 23.05 -4.12
CA MET A 13 50.57 22.35 -4.98
C MET A 13 49.17 22.82 -4.58
N PRO A 14 48.40 23.44 -5.50
CA PRO A 14 47.02 23.78 -5.20
C PRO A 14 46.30 22.49 -4.79
N PRO A 15 45.46 22.53 -3.74
CA PRO A 15 44.71 21.35 -3.32
C PRO A 15 43.94 20.81 -4.53
N VAL A 16 44.04 19.50 -4.76
CA VAL A 16 43.28 18.82 -5.82
C VAL A 16 41.82 19.22 -5.65
N PRO A 17 41.13 19.69 -6.72
CA PRO A 17 39.73 20.10 -6.63
C PRO A 17 38.90 18.97 -6.01
N GLN A 18 38.43 19.18 -4.78
CA GLN A 18 37.54 18.23 -4.13
C GLN A 18 36.15 18.40 -4.72
N ASP A 19 35.56 17.32 -5.23
CA ASP A 19 34.21 17.34 -5.76
C ASP A 19 33.19 17.53 -4.61
N GLN A 20 32.51 18.66 -4.63
CA GLN A 20 31.55 19.08 -3.60
C GLN A 20 30.12 18.70 -3.97
N LEU A 21 29.86 18.28 -5.23
CA LEU A 21 28.53 17.92 -5.72
C LEU A 21 27.80 16.90 -4.83
N PRO A 22 28.44 15.83 -4.32
CA PRO A 22 27.76 14.84 -3.48
C PRO A 22 27.12 15.39 -2.20
N LEU A 23 27.60 16.53 -1.67
CA LEU A 23 27.03 17.18 -0.48
C LEU A 23 25.62 17.71 -0.73
N PHE A 24 25.36 18.20 -1.94
CA PHE A 24 24.10 18.83 -2.30
C PHE A 24 23.01 17.80 -2.63
N PHE A 25 23.42 16.60 -3.07
CA PHE A 25 22.50 15.51 -3.44
C PHE A 25 22.09 14.60 -2.26
N ALA A 26 22.67 14.77 -1.07
CA ALA A 26 22.26 14.02 0.13
C ALA A 26 20.74 13.97 0.36
N PRO A 27 19.98 15.10 0.32
CA PRO A 27 18.53 15.05 0.48
C PRO A 27 17.80 14.36 -0.68
N PHE A 28 18.35 14.41 -1.91
CA PHE A 28 17.74 13.71 -3.06
C PHE A 28 17.80 12.18 -2.87
N PHE A 29 18.97 11.65 -2.48
CA PHE A 29 19.10 10.23 -2.15
C PHE A 29 18.27 9.83 -0.92
N ALA A 30 18.11 10.75 0.04
CA ALA A 30 17.23 10.52 1.17
C ALA A 30 15.76 10.38 0.78
N LEU A 31 15.29 11.22 -0.14
CA LEU A 31 13.94 11.10 -0.69
C LEU A 31 13.76 9.74 -1.37
N LEU A 32 14.70 9.33 -2.23
CA LEU A 32 14.64 8.03 -2.91
C LEU A 32 14.59 6.86 -1.91
N GLY A 33 15.39 6.92 -0.84
CA GLY A 33 15.37 5.89 0.20
C GLY A 33 14.03 5.80 0.93
N VAL A 34 13.43 6.94 1.29
CA VAL A 34 12.13 6.99 1.97
C VAL A 34 11.00 6.52 1.04
N LEU A 35 10.98 6.98 -0.21
CA LEU A 35 9.99 6.54 -1.20
C LEU A 35 10.12 5.05 -1.52
N GLY A 36 11.35 4.53 -1.62
CA GLY A 36 11.60 3.11 -1.81
C GLY A 36 11.06 2.26 -0.65
N LEU A 37 11.29 2.69 0.59
CA LEU A 37 10.71 2.01 1.77
C LEU A 37 9.18 2.05 1.76
N ALA A 38 8.59 3.19 1.38
CA ALA A 38 7.14 3.30 1.28
C ALA A 38 6.57 2.36 0.21
N LEU A 39 7.21 2.25 -0.97
CA LEU A 39 6.80 1.32 -2.01
C LEU A 39 6.87 -0.14 -1.53
N VAL A 40 7.92 -0.53 -0.80
CA VAL A 40 8.01 -1.87 -0.20
C VAL A 40 6.84 -2.11 0.77
N GLY A 41 6.46 -1.11 1.57
CA GLY A 41 5.29 -1.18 2.44
C GLY A 41 3.98 -1.34 1.67
N TRP A 42 3.86 -0.71 0.50
CA TRP A 42 2.68 -0.81 -0.37
C TRP A 42 2.51 -2.21 -0.97
N GLU A 43 3.61 -2.84 -1.40
CA GLU A 43 3.62 -4.18 -2.01
C GLU A 43 3.61 -5.32 -0.98
N LEU A 44 3.75 -5.00 0.31
CA LEU A 44 3.86 -6.00 1.37
C LEU A 44 2.66 -6.97 1.45
N PRO A 45 1.39 -6.55 1.24
CA PRO A 45 0.26 -7.49 1.21
C PRO A 45 0.45 -8.60 0.18
N ALA A 46 0.84 -8.26 -1.06
CA ALA A 46 1.06 -9.23 -2.13
C ALA A 46 2.18 -10.22 -1.77
N ILE A 47 3.26 -9.72 -1.18
CA ILE A 47 4.38 -10.54 -0.68
C ILE A 47 3.90 -11.50 0.40
N LEU A 48 3.10 -11.03 1.38
CA LEU A 48 2.59 -11.88 2.45
C LEU A 48 1.66 -12.98 1.92
N LEU A 49 0.83 -12.67 0.92
CA LEU A 49 -0.06 -13.65 0.30
C LEU A 49 0.69 -14.70 -0.53
N LEU A 50 1.79 -14.32 -1.20
CA LEU A 50 2.66 -15.26 -1.91
C LEU A 50 3.28 -16.32 -0.99
N PHE A 51 3.52 -15.98 0.27
CA PHE A 51 4.08 -16.89 1.27
C PHE A 51 3.02 -17.53 2.19
N SER A 52 1.74 -17.28 1.92
CA SER A 52 0.66 -17.92 2.68
C SER A 52 0.57 -19.40 2.27
N ALA A 53 0.80 -20.29 3.23
CA ALA A 53 0.71 -21.73 3.05
C ALA A 53 -0.72 -22.29 3.32
N GLY A 54 -1.68 -21.43 3.64
CA GLY A 54 -3.05 -21.80 3.99
C GLY A 54 -4.02 -21.67 2.82
N GLU A 55 -5.23 -22.21 3.00
CA GLU A 55 -6.34 -22.03 2.05
C GLU A 55 -6.68 -20.54 1.89
N PRO A 56 -6.97 -20.08 0.65
CA PRO A 56 -7.33 -18.69 0.44
C PRO A 56 -8.66 -18.38 1.15
N SER A 57 -8.59 -17.47 2.12
CA SER A 57 -9.74 -17.09 2.94
C SER A 57 -9.78 -15.58 3.14
N ALA A 58 -10.98 -15.04 3.32
CA ALA A 58 -11.20 -13.62 3.60
C ALA A 58 -10.36 -13.13 4.79
N LEU A 59 -10.21 -13.95 5.83
CA LEU A 59 -9.43 -13.59 7.02
C LEU A 59 -7.93 -13.42 6.73
N VAL A 60 -7.34 -14.35 5.96
CA VAL A 60 -5.92 -14.27 5.60
C VAL A 60 -5.67 -13.08 4.68
N LEU A 61 -6.57 -12.84 3.73
CA LEU A 61 -6.55 -11.67 2.85
C LEU A 61 -6.52 -10.37 3.67
N LEU A 62 -7.50 -10.20 4.57
CA LEU A 62 -7.60 -9.00 5.41
C LEU A 62 -6.37 -8.82 6.30
N ARG A 63 -5.83 -9.89 6.91
CA ARG A 63 -4.62 -9.80 7.74
C ARG A 63 -3.38 -9.39 6.95
N ALA A 64 -3.22 -9.87 5.72
CA ALA A 64 -2.12 -9.47 4.85
C ALA A 64 -2.22 -7.98 4.48
N TYR A 65 -3.41 -7.52 4.10
CA TYR A 65 -3.67 -6.11 3.79
C TYR A 65 -3.51 -5.20 5.01
N TRP A 66 -4.02 -5.61 6.17
CA TRP A 66 -3.83 -4.87 7.42
C TRP A 66 -2.34 -4.69 7.72
N THR A 67 -1.56 -5.77 7.67
CA THR A 67 -0.13 -5.74 7.99
C THR A 67 0.65 -4.84 7.04
N GLY A 68 0.40 -4.96 5.73
CA GLY A 68 1.07 -4.11 4.74
C GLY A 68 0.70 -2.64 4.85
N ARG A 69 -0.61 -2.35 4.97
CA ARG A 69 -1.10 -0.98 5.09
C ARG A 69 -0.68 -0.32 6.41
N MET A 70 -0.63 -1.06 7.51
CA MET A 70 -0.09 -0.56 8.78
C MET A 70 1.40 -0.24 8.67
N THR A 71 2.18 -1.11 8.03
CA THR A 71 3.62 -0.87 7.79
C THR A 71 3.81 0.40 6.94
N PHE A 72 3.05 0.54 5.86
CA PHE A 72 3.06 1.75 5.04
C PHE A 72 2.69 2.99 5.85
N SER A 73 1.60 2.96 6.63
CA SER A 73 1.15 4.08 7.47
C SER A 73 2.22 4.52 8.46
N VAL A 74 2.87 3.58 9.14
CA VAL A 74 3.97 3.87 10.07
C VAL A 74 5.16 4.52 9.33
N LEU A 75 5.56 3.98 8.18
CA LEU A 75 6.63 4.56 7.36
C LEU A 75 6.28 5.96 6.84
N ALA A 76 5.03 6.18 6.43
CA ALA A 76 4.54 7.46 5.95
C ALA A 76 4.52 8.51 7.06
N LEU A 77 4.09 8.16 8.27
CA LEU A 77 4.11 9.05 9.43
C LEU A 77 5.52 9.35 9.93
N LEU A 78 6.42 8.37 9.88
CA LEU A 78 7.84 8.54 10.22
C LEU A 78 8.66 9.18 9.10
N SER A 79 8.09 9.35 7.90
CA SER A 79 8.80 9.82 6.72
C SER A 79 9.54 11.17 6.91
N PRO A 80 9.03 12.17 7.67
CA PRO A 80 9.78 13.40 7.90
C PRO A 80 11.04 13.18 8.75
N LEU A 81 10.95 12.31 9.76
CA LEU A 81 12.06 11.96 10.64
C LEU A 81 13.10 11.13 9.90
N LEU A 82 12.65 10.14 9.12
CA LEU A 82 13.51 9.31 8.28
C LEU A 82 14.23 10.15 7.23
N PHE A 83 13.51 11.04 6.55
CA PHE A 83 14.07 11.93 5.54
C PHE A 83 15.14 12.86 6.11
N LEU A 84 14.85 13.53 7.23
CA LEU A 84 15.81 14.43 7.88
C LEU A 84 17.03 13.65 8.41
N GLY A 85 16.79 12.54 9.11
CA GLY A 85 17.84 11.70 9.67
C GLY A 85 18.77 11.15 8.59
N LEU A 86 18.22 10.63 7.50
CA LEU A 86 19.01 10.09 6.39
C LEU A 86 19.75 11.20 5.62
N THR A 87 19.13 12.35 5.43
CA THR A 87 19.79 13.53 4.83
C THR A 87 21.03 13.93 5.64
N LEU A 88 20.89 14.03 6.97
CA LEU A 88 22.00 14.38 7.86
C LEU A 88 23.08 13.29 7.90
N LEU A 89 22.68 12.02 7.90
CA LEU A 89 23.60 10.88 7.85
C LEU A 89 24.42 10.89 6.55
N LEU A 90 23.78 11.03 5.40
CA LEU A 90 24.43 11.08 4.08
C LEU A 90 25.34 12.30 3.95
N TYR A 91 24.88 13.47 4.42
CA TYR A 91 25.71 14.66 4.49
C TYR A 91 26.94 14.43 5.37
N TRP A 92 26.78 13.83 6.54
CA TRP A 92 27.90 13.57 7.44
C TRP A 92 28.90 12.56 6.87
N LEU A 93 28.43 11.49 6.21
CA LEU A 93 29.27 10.51 5.55
C LEU A 93 30.12 11.12 4.42
N THR A 94 29.54 12.03 3.64
CA THR A 94 30.23 12.74 2.55
C THR A 94 31.15 13.83 3.10
N ALA A 95 30.68 14.65 4.03
CA ALA A 95 31.42 15.77 4.61
C ALA A 95 32.65 15.34 5.42
N ARG A 96 32.64 14.13 5.99
CA ARG A 96 33.81 13.56 6.70
C ARG A 96 35.06 13.41 5.83
N ARG A 97 34.88 13.30 4.52
CA ARG A 97 35.98 13.15 3.54
C ARG A 97 36.56 14.48 3.07
N LEU A 98 35.89 15.60 3.37
CA LEU A 98 36.27 16.93 2.94
C LEU A 98 37.11 17.64 3.99
N ASP A 99 37.91 18.60 3.52
CA ASP A 99 38.65 19.51 4.38
C ASP A 99 37.72 20.30 5.33
N PRO A 100 38.17 20.56 6.57
CA PRO A 100 37.34 21.20 7.59
C PRO A 100 36.89 22.62 7.20
N GLU A 101 37.69 23.34 6.40
CA GLU A 101 37.31 24.67 5.88
C GLU A 101 36.17 24.58 4.85
N ILE A 102 36.27 23.66 3.89
CA ILE A 102 35.23 23.40 2.88
C ILE A 102 33.95 22.91 3.56
N ARG A 103 34.09 22.06 4.59
CA ARG A 103 32.96 21.60 5.41
C ARG A 103 32.24 22.76 6.11
N LYS A 104 32.99 23.73 6.65
CA LYS A 104 32.41 24.90 7.32
C LYS A 104 31.68 25.81 6.35
N GLN A 105 32.24 26.03 5.15
CA GLN A 105 31.62 26.80 4.07
C GLN A 105 30.31 26.16 3.60
N ASN A 106 30.30 24.83 3.44
CA ASN A 106 29.17 24.07 2.91
C ASN A 106 28.27 23.46 4.01
N ARG A 107 28.20 24.05 5.20
CA ARG A 107 27.36 23.55 6.30
C ARG A 107 25.87 23.51 5.95
N LEU A 108 25.43 24.43 5.09
CA LEU A 108 24.04 24.56 4.68
C LEU A 108 23.69 23.80 3.39
N ALA A 109 24.67 23.16 2.75
CA ALA A 109 24.49 22.41 1.51
C ALA A 109 23.28 21.42 1.52
N PRO A 110 23.04 20.62 2.58
CA PRO A 110 21.94 19.65 2.56
C PRO A 110 20.55 20.31 2.65
N PHE A 111 20.47 21.59 3.04
CA PHE A 111 19.19 22.30 3.18
C PHE A 111 18.76 23.01 1.89
N ILE A 112 19.65 23.16 0.90
CA ILE A 112 19.36 23.91 -0.33
C ILE A 112 18.23 23.26 -1.13
N LEU A 113 18.20 21.93 -1.21
CA LEU A 113 17.15 21.21 -1.94
C LEU A 113 15.91 20.89 -1.09
N MET A 114 15.96 21.07 0.23
CA MET A 114 14.84 20.69 1.10
C MET A 114 13.50 21.33 0.74
N PRO A 115 13.40 22.63 0.40
CA PRO A 115 12.13 23.25 0.04
C PRO A 115 11.43 22.57 -1.15
N PHE A 116 12.19 21.98 -2.06
CA PHE A 116 11.68 21.28 -3.24
C PHE A 116 11.32 19.82 -2.95
N LEU A 117 11.95 19.20 -1.95
CA LEU A 117 11.80 17.77 -1.65
C LEU A 117 10.79 17.49 -0.53
N LEU A 118 10.66 18.42 0.43
CA LEU A 118 9.70 18.33 1.54
C LEU A 118 8.23 18.14 1.10
N PRO A 119 7.75 18.74 0.00
CA PRO A 119 6.39 18.49 -0.47
C PRO A 119 6.10 17.01 -0.75
N PHE A 120 7.07 16.25 -1.28
CA PHE A 120 6.89 14.81 -1.53
C PHE A 120 6.72 14.00 -0.24
N ILE A 121 7.50 14.35 0.78
CA ILE A 121 7.37 13.76 2.12
C ILE A 121 6.02 14.15 2.75
N GLY A 122 5.60 15.40 2.56
CA GLY A 122 4.29 15.88 2.99
C GLY A 122 3.14 15.12 2.33
N ILE A 123 3.21 14.85 1.02
CA ILE A 123 2.22 14.06 0.29
C ILE A 123 2.16 12.63 0.83
N LEU A 124 3.30 12.00 1.09
CA LEU A 124 3.36 10.65 1.64
C LEU A 124 2.67 10.57 3.02
N MET A 125 3.00 11.49 3.92
CA MET A 125 2.37 11.58 5.24
C MET A 125 0.87 11.89 5.13
N TRP A 126 0.48 12.78 4.20
CA TRP A 126 -0.92 13.12 3.94
C TRP A 126 -1.73 11.91 3.45
N ALA A 127 -1.16 11.08 2.58
CA ALA A 127 -1.81 9.86 2.08
C ALA A 127 -2.17 8.88 3.21
N ALA A 128 -1.44 8.89 4.33
CA ALA A 128 -1.79 8.10 5.50
C ALA A 128 -2.92 8.72 6.34
N LEU A 129 -2.93 10.06 6.46
CA LEU A 129 -3.77 10.79 7.42
C LEU A 129 -5.11 11.29 6.85
N VAL A 130 -5.23 11.45 5.53
CA VAL A 130 -6.44 11.94 4.88
C VAL A 130 -7.63 11.02 5.21
N PRO A 131 -8.88 11.53 5.26
CA PRO A 131 -10.06 10.65 5.33
C PRO A 131 -10.06 9.66 4.15
N GLY A 132 -10.21 8.37 4.45
CA GLY A 132 -10.05 7.29 3.46
C GLY A 132 -8.59 6.97 3.11
N GLY A 133 -7.62 7.56 3.81
CA GLY A 133 -6.20 7.24 3.73
C GLY A 133 -5.87 5.91 4.41
N THR A 134 -4.60 5.53 4.38
CA THR A 134 -4.19 4.18 4.82
C THR A 134 -4.45 3.89 6.29
N CYS A 135 -4.44 4.89 7.18
CA CYS A 135 -4.79 4.68 8.59
C CYS A 135 -6.27 4.29 8.76
N ALA A 136 -7.19 5.05 8.16
CA ALA A 136 -8.62 4.75 8.23
C ALA A 136 -8.95 3.39 7.61
N PHE A 137 -8.30 3.06 6.49
CA PHE A 137 -8.41 1.74 5.87
C PHE A 137 -7.95 0.60 6.79
N CYS A 138 -6.90 0.82 7.60
CA CYS A 138 -6.45 -0.18 8.57
C CYS A 138 -7.45 -0.38 9.72
N ASP A 139 -8.11 0.69 10.17
CA ASP A 139 -9.14 0.62 11.20
C ASP A 139 -10.37 -0.16 10.69
N GLU A 140 -10.80 0.11 9.46
CA GLU A 140 -11.87 -0.65 8.79
C GLU A 140 -11.52 -2.13 8.65
N ILE A 141 -10.27 -2.45 8.26
CA ILE A 141 -9.84 -3.86 8.15
C ILE A 141 -9.82 -4.52 9.53
N ALA A 142 -9.31 -3.83 10.56
CA ALA A 142 -9.25 -4.38 11.90
C ALA A 142 -10.65 -4.71 12.43
N ALA A 143 -11.64 -3.85 12.15
CA ALA A 143 -13.03 -4.09 12.49
C ALA A 143 -13.59 -5.33 11.77
N ASP A 144 -13.35 -5.47 10.47
CA ASP A 144 -13.79 -6.63 9.68
C ASP A 144 -13.10 -7.94 10.12
N ILE A 145 -11.80 -7.90 10.46
CA ILE A 145 -11.09 -9.05 11.04
C ILE A 145 -11.76 -9.48 12.35
N GLN A 146 -12.02 -8.52 13.25
CA GLN A 146 -12.66 -8.80 14.52
C GLN A 146 -14.07 -9.36 14.34
N GLN A 147 -14.82 -8.85 13.37
CA GLN A 147 -16.15 -9.36 13.04
C GLN A 147 -16.12 -10.82 12.59
N ILE A 148 -15.16 -11.19 11.73
CA ILE A 148 -14.97 -12.59 11.29
C ILE A 148 -14.60 -13.48 12.47
N GLU A 149 -13.64 -13.05 13.31
CA GLU A 149 -13.17 -13.83 14.46
C GLU A 149 -14.26 -14.02 15.53
N ALA A 150 -15.13 -13.04 15.70
CA ALA A 150 -16.27 -13.11 16.61
C ALA A 150 -17.45 -13.92 16.04
N GLY A 151 -17.43 -14.26 14.74
CA GLY A 151 -18.57 -14.88 14.06
C GLY A 151 -19.78 -13.95 13.90
N GLU A 152 -19.56 -12.63 13.96
CA GLU A 152 -20.60 -11.59 13.90
C GLU A 152 -20.78 -11.04 12.47
N THR A 153 -20.51 -11.87 11.46
CA THR A 153 -20.70 -11.52 10.05
C THR A 153 -22.18 -11.31 9.72
N GLN A 154 -22.45 -10.50 8.71
CA GLN A 154 -23.81 -10.29 8.22
C GLN A 154 -24.22 -11.45 7.33
N TRP A 155 -25.45 -11.91 7.46
CA TRP A 155 -26.01 -13.01 6.68
C TRP A 155 -27.13 -12.52 5.79
N MET A 156 -27.13 -12.98 4.55
CA MET A 156 -28.19 -12.63 3.60
C MET A 156 -28.41 -13.74 2.58
N THR A 157 -29.68 -13.96 2.22
CA THR A 157 -30.04 -14.82 1.09
C THR A 157 -30.14 -13.99 -0.17
N VAL A 158 -29.33 -14.32 -1.17
CA VAL A 158 -29.09 -13.49 -2.35
C VAL A 158 -29.13 -14.30 -3.63
N PHE A 159 -29.34 -13.60 -4.73
CA PHE A 159 -28.95 -14.07 -6.05
C PHE A 159 -27.89 -13.14 -6.63
N ILE A 160 -27.03 -13.69 -7.49
CA ILE A 160 -25.77 -13.07 -7.89
C ILE A 160 -25.85 -12.70 -9.38
N SER A 161 -25.41 -11.49 -9.71
CA SER A 161 -25.26 -11.04 -11.10
C SER A 161 -24.12 -11.77 -11.80
N GLY A 162 -24.32 -12.08 -13.08
CA GLY A 162 -23.25 -12.60 -13.93
C GLY A 162 -22.16 -11.56 -14.25
N GLN A 163 -22.40 -10.27 -13.99
CA GLN A 163 -21.39 -9.23 -14.17
C GLN A 163 -20.42 -9.20 -12.97
N SER A 164 -19.14 -9.32 -13.27
CA SER A 164 -18.04 -9.22 -12.31
C SER A 164 -17.01 -8.20 -12.75
N HIS A 165 -16.43 -7.47 -11.80
CA HIS A 165 -15.34 -6.53 -12.04
C HIS A 165 -14.21 -6.76 -11.05
N PRO A 166 -12.93 -6.54 -11.42
CA PRO A 166 -11.86 -6.55 -10.44
C PRO A 166 -12.10 -5.49 -9.36
N ASP A 167 -11.73 -5.82 -8.13
CA ASP A 167 -11.83 -4.89 -7.00
C ASP A 167 -10.62 -3.92 -6.97
N PRO A 168 -10.84 -2.60 -6.88
CA PRO A 168 -9.78 -1.59 -6.90
C PRO A 168 -9.04 -1.44 -5.57
N LEU A 169 -9.56 -2.02 -4.47
CA LEU A 169 -8.90 -2.02 -3.16
C LEU A 169 -7.94 -3.20 -3.02
N PHE A 170 -8.23 -4.28 -3.75
CA PHE A 170 -7.58 -5.58 -3.67
C PHE A 170 -6.97 -6.01 -5.03
N THR A 171 -6.15 -5.14 -5.63
CA THR A 171 -5.77 -5.17 -7.06
C THR A 171 -4.57 -6.04 -7.46
N ASP A 172 -3.56 -6.19 -6.60
CA ASP A 172 -2.24 -6.69 -6.99
C ASP A 172 -1.91 -8.01 -6.30
N GLN A 173 -2.71 -9.03 -6.59
CA GLN A 173 -2.69 -10.26 -5.82
C GLN A 173 -2.10 -11.43 -6.61
N PRO A 174 -1.35 -12.32 -5.94
CA PRO A 174 -0.98 -13.59 -6.55
C PRO A 174 -2.23 -14.40 -6.93
N GLU A 175 -2.06 -15.31 -7.87
CA GLU A 175 -3.11 -16.24 -8.29
C GLU A 175 -3.72 -16.97 -7.06
N GLY A 176 -5.06 -17.12 -7.05
CA GLY A 176 -5.81 -17.69 -5.92
C GLY A 176 -6.28 -16.67 -4.87
N TRP A 177 -5.83 -15.42 -4.95
CA TRP A 177 -6.18 -14.37 -3.99
C TRP A 177 -6.98 -13.21 -4.61
N GLN A 178 -7.33 -13.27 -5.89
CA GLN A 178 -8.03 -12.17 -6.53
C GLN A 178 -9.38 -11.89 -5.85
N VAL A 179 -9.79 -10.63 -5.89
CA VAL A 179 -11.11 -10.22 -5.37
C VAL A 179 -11.91 -9.59 -6.49
N THR A 180 -13.11 -10.13 -6.67
CA THR A 180 -14.07 -9.70 -7.67
C THR A 180 -15.24 -9.02 -6.99
N ARG A 181 -15.72 -7.93 -7.59
CA ARG A 181 -16.97 -7.27 -7.19
C ARG A 181 -18.10 -7.81 -8.03
N ARG A 182 -19.18 -8.20 -7.37
CA ARG A 182 -20.43 -8.59 -8.02
C ARG A 182 -21.60 -7.87 -7.39
N THR A 183 -22.54 -7.46 -8.23
CA THR A 183 -23.84 -6.99 -7.76
C THR A 183 -24.66 -8.20 -7.33
N ILE A 184 -25.19 -8.14 -6.13
CA ILE A 184 -26.10 -9.13 -5.59
C ILE A 184 -27.44 -8.48 -5.31
N PHE A 185 -28.46 -9.31 -5.17
CA PHE A 185 -29.82 -8.84 -4.95
C PHE A 185 -30.48 -9.67 -3.86
N SER A 186 -31.23 -8.98 -3.01
CA SER A 186 -31.98 -9.54 -1.91
C SER A 186 -33.48 -9.35 -2.15
N PRO A 187 -34.34 -10.28 -1.73
CA PRO A 187 -35.80 -10.10 -1.80
C PRO A 187 -36.31 -8.86 -1.06
N GLY A 188 -35.57 -8.40 -0.02
CA GLY A 188 -36.00 -7.34 0.89
C GLY A 188 -35.55 -5.93 0.54
N ASP A 189 -34.43 -5.76 -0.17
CA ASP A 189 -33.79 -4.45 -0.41
C ASP A 189 -34.27 -3.77 -1.71
N GLY A 190 -35.28 -4.36 -2.36
CA GLY A 190 -35.76 -3.92 -3.66
C GLY A 190 -34.72 -4.12 -4.76
N TRP A 191 -34.87 -3.36 -5.85
CA TRP A 191 -34.11 -3.53 -7.10
C TRP A 191 -32.74 -2.84 -7.11
N GLY A 192 -32.29 -2.30 -5.97
CA GLY A 192 -31.09 -1.45 -5.89
C GLY A 192 -29.78 -2.20 -6.07
N GLY A 193 -29.75 -3.49 -5.68
CA GLY A 193 -28.56 -4.32 -5.66
C GLY A 193 -27.48 -3.79 -4.70
N ILE A 194 -26.77 -4.68 -4.02
CA ILE A 194 -25.56 -4.29 -3.25
C ILE A 194 -24.33 -4.92 -3.89
N THR A 195 -23.17 -4.30 -3.72
CA THR A 195 -21.92 -4.81 -4.32
C THR A 195 -21.13 -5.58 -3.27
N LEU A 196 -21.12 -6.91 -3.36
CA LEU A 196 -20.26 -7.73 -2.52
C LEU A 196 -18.92 -8.00 -3.20
N ARG A 197 -17.89 -8.22 -2.38
CA ARG A 197 -16.54 -8.59 -2.79
C ARG A 197 -16.31 -10.07 -2.55
N PHE A 198 -16.03 -10.83 -3.59
CA PHE A 198 -15.83 -12.26 -3.57
C PHE A 198 -14.34 -12.58 -3.71
N PRO A 199 -13.72 -13.24 -2.71
CA PRO A 199 -12.43 -13.87 -2.88
C PRO A 199 -12.49 -14.97 -3.96
N GLU A 200 -11.43 -15.11 -4.74
CA GLU A 200 -11.32 -16.06 -5.86
C GLU A 200 -11.63 -17.52 -5.45
N ALA A 201 -11.23 -17.94 -4.25
CA ALA A 201 -11.55 -19.27 -3.75
C ALA A 201 -13.07 -19.56 -3.71
N LEU A 202 -13.89 -18.54 -3.41
CA LEU A 202 -15.34 -18.65 -3.32
C LEU A 202 -16.05 -18.51 -4.67
N GLU A 203 -15.38 -17.96 -5.69
CA GLU A 203 -15.93 -17.86 -7.05
C GLU A 203 -16.22 -19.23 -7.67
N SER A 204 -15.44 -20.25 -7.29
CA SER A 204 -15.63 -21.64 -7.76
C SER A 204 -16.95 -22.28 -7.28
N THR A 205 -17.53 -21.76 -6.19
CA THR A 205 -18.81 -22.25 -5.63
C THR A 205 -20.02 -21.68 -6.36
N LEU A 206 -19.81 -20.67 -7.21
CA LEU A 206 -20.87 -20.04 -7.98
C LEU A 206 -21.22 -20.89 -9.21
N ASP A 207 -22.51 -21.16 -9.40
CA ASP A 207 -23.09 -21.69 -10.63
C ASP A 207 -23.30 -20.56 -11.65
N PRO A 208 -22.52 -20.54 -12.75
CA PRO A 208 -22.65 -19.52 -13.78
C PRO A 208 -23.96 -19.61 -14.57
N GLU A 209 -24.58 -20.80 -14.62
CA GLU A 209 -25.86 -21.00 -15.32
C GLU A 209 -27.03 -20.40 -14.52
N GLY A 210 -26.92 -20.37 -13.19
CA GLY A 210 -27.87 -19.77 -12.27
C GLY A 210 -27.74 -18.26 -12.07
N PHE A 211 -26.88 -17.57 -12.82
CA PHE A 211 -26.68 -16.12 -12.69
C PHE A 211 -27.82 -15.29 -13.28
N VAL A 212 -28.03 -14.13 -12.66
CA VAL A 212 -28.97 -13.14 -13.19
C VAL A 212 -28.34 -12.33 -14.31
N VAL A 213 -29.03 -12.28 -15.45
CA VAL A 213 -28.63 -11.50 -16.63
C VAL A 213 -29.39 -10.17 -16.65
N ILE A 214 -28.75 -9.14 -16.10
CA ILE A 214 -29.32 -7.78 -16.09
C ILE A 214 -29.33 -7.22 -17.52
N GLY A 215 -30.51 -6.93 -18.06
CA GLY A 215 -30.69 -6.37 -19.41
C GLY A 215 -31.69 -7.11 -20.31
N ARG A 216 -32.20 -8.27 -19.90
CA ARG A 216 -33.47 -8.81 -20.40
C ARG A 216 -34.62 -8.18 -19.62
N ALA A 217 -35.75 -7.96 -20.28
CA ALA A 217 -36.85 -7.15 -19.78
C ALA A 217 -37.30 -7.56 -18.36
N TYR A 218 -37.77 -6.54 -17.62
CA TYR A 218 -38.16 -6.50 -16.21
C TYR A 218 -39.27 -7.50 -15.79
N ASP A 219 -39.61 -8.46 -16.64
CA ASP A 219 -40.75 -9.37 -16.58
C ASP A 219 -40.39 -10.86 -16.65
N GLN A 220 -39.10 -11.24 -16.65
CA GLN A 220 -38.71 -12.65 -16.57
C GLN A 220 -38.84 -13.21 -15.15
N SER A 221 -39.49 -14.38 -15.07
CA SER A 221 -39.54 -15.22 -13.87
C SER A 221 -38.11 -15.52 -13.41
N TRP A 222 -37.86 -15.38 -12.11
CA TRP A 222 -36.63 -15.84 -11.45
C TRP A 222 -36.51 -17.37 -11.40
N ASP A 223 -37.29 -18.07 -12.22
CA ASP A 223 -37.27 -19.52 -12.38
C ASP A 223 -35.93 -19.92 -12.99
N GLY A 224 -35.15 -20.71 -12.25
CA GLY A 224 -33.82 -21.17 -12.64
C GLY A 224 -32.66 -20.32 -12.12
N VAL A 225 -32.91 -19.29 -11.31
CA VAL A 225 -31.84 -18.54 -10.62
C VAL A 225 -31.40 -19.30 -9.37
N GLN A 226 -30.08 -19.46 -9.22
CA GLN A 226 -29.53 -20.11 -8.04
C GLN A 226 -29.48 -19.14 -6.87
N TRP A 227 -30.04 -19.57 -5.74
CA TRP A 227 -30.00 -18.83 -4.49
C TRP A 227 -28.76 -19.19 -3.69
N TYR A 228 -28.22 -18.22 -2.99
CA TYR A 228 -27.08 -18.38 -2.10
C TYR A 228 -27.38 -17.75 -0.75
N GLU A 229 -26.98 -18.42 0.31
CA GLU A 229 -26.79 -17.80 1.61
C GLU A 229 -25.34 -17.35 1.70
N VAL A 230 -25.14 -16.05 1.93
CA VAL A 230 -23.82 -15.43 1.99
C VAL A 230 -23.59 -14.83 3.37
N SER A 231 -22.40 -15.07 3.92
CA SER A 231 -21.91 -14.34 5.08
C SER A 231 -20.83 -13.34 4.64
N TYR A 232 -20.91 -12.10 5.11
CA TYR A 232 -20.01 -11.03 4.67
C TYR A 232 -19.70 -10.01 5.77
N THR A 233 -18.63 -9.24 5.58
CA THR A 233 -18.18 -8.22 6.53
C THR A 233 -18.89 -6.87 6.33
N SER A 234 -18.98 -6.07 7.38
CA SER A 234 -19.76 -4.83 7.35
C SER A 234 -19.07 -3.68 6.62
N ASN A 235 -17.75 -3.52 6.76
CA ASN A 235 -17.05 -2.37 6.17
C ASN A 235 -16.71 -2.62 4.70
N PHE A 236 -16.03 -3.73 4.41
CA PHE A 236 -15.64 -4.06 3.04
C PHE A 236 -16.67 -4.88 2.27
N GLN A 237 -17.77 -5.31 2.88
CA GLN A 237 -18.73 -6.17 2.17
C GLN A 237 -18.04 -7.41 1.56
N LEU A 238 -17.01 -7.91 2.25
CA LEU A 238 -16.18 -9.02 1.81
C LEU A 238 -16.85 -10.32 2.21
N VAL A 239 -17.10 -11.20 1.24
CA VAL A 239 -17.73 -12.50 1.45
C VAL A 239 -16.76 -13.43 2.14
N VAL A 240 -17.24 -14.05 3.20
CA VAL A 240 -16.49 -14.97 4.07
C VAL A 240 -16.93 -16.40 3.79
N GLU A 241 -18.23 -16.62 3.62
CA GLU A 241 -18.82 -17.92 3.31
C GLU A 241 -19.95 -17.74 2.31
N ILE A 242 -20.14 -18.76 1.47
CA ILE A 242 -21.24 -18.84 0.52
C ILE A 242 -21.71 -20.28 0.39
N THR A 243 -23.01 -20.49 0.48
CA THR A 243 -23.63 -21.81 0.33
C THR A 243 -24.84 -21.73 -0.61
N PRO A 244 -24.94 -22.61 -1.62
CA PRO A 244 -26.13 -22.67 -2.45
C PRO A 244 -27.33 -23.14 -1.63
N VAL A 245 -28.51 -22.58 -1.91
CA VAL A 245 -29.77 -22.91 -1.24
C VAL A 245 -30.76 -23.39 -2.29
N GLU A 246 -31.35 -24.57 -2.07
CA GLU A 246 -32.48 -25.06 -2.84
C GLU A 246 -33.77 -24.40 -2.32
N ARG A 247 -34.55 -23.76 -3.21
CA ARG A 247 -35.85 -23.19 -2.90
C ARG A 247 -36.92 -23.77 -3.82
#